data_AF-A0A522FH25-F1
#
_entry.id   AF-A0A522FH25-F1
#
_cell.length_a   1.000
_cell.length_b   1.000
_cell.length_c   1.000
_cell.angle_alpha   90.00
_cell.angle_beta   90.00
_cell.angle_gamma   90.00
#
_symmetry.space_group_name_H-M   'P 1'
#
loop_
_entity.id
_entity.type
_entity.pdbx_description
1 polymer ?
#
loop_
_entity_poly.entity_id
_entity_poly.type
_entity_poly.pdbx_seq_one_letter_code
_entity_poly.pdbx_strand_id
1 'polypeptide(L)' 'MKLVISSLLFFFLTSVSFSQDNFKVIKVNGTILLKTKNISLETGTVFSEKEDLLFRSENATAAVINSQRG' A
#
# COMPACT_ATOMS: atom_id res chain seq x y z
N MET A 1 -26.97 27.49 -39.62
CA MET A 1 -27.47 27.26 -38.25
C MET A 1 -26.61 26.17 -37.62
N LYS A 2 -26.26 26.34 -36.36
CA LYS A 2 -25.07 25.76 -35.70
C LYS A 2 -25.20 24.25 -35.47
N LEU A 3 -24.09 23.52 -35.66
CA LEU A 3 -23.88 22.11 -35.36
C LEU A 3 -24.16 21.84 -33.87
N VAL A 4 -25.12 20.98 -33.56
CA VAL A 4 -25.36 20.46 -32.19
C VAL A 4 -24.77 19.06 -32.11
N ILE A 5 -23.44 19.00 -32.08
CA ILE A 5 -22.70 17.82 -31.65
C ILE A 5 -22.49 18.01 -30.15
N SER A 6 -23.40 17.49 -29.32
CA SER A 6 -23.25 17.53 -27.86
C SER A 6 -23.86 16.29 -27.23
N SER A 7 -23.33 15.13 -27.64
CA SER A 7 -23.63 13.83 -26.99
C SER A 7 -22.33 13.08 -26.69
N LEU A 8 -21.29 13.83 -26.31
CA LEU A 8 -19.95 13.31 -26.08
C LEU A 8 -19.29 14.01 -24.88
N LEU A 9 -19.88 13.93 -23.69
CA LEU A 9 -19.20 14.39 -22.47
C LEU A 9 -19.87 13.88 -21.18
N PHE A 10 -20.14 12.58 -21.13
CA PHE A 10 -20.46 11.91 -19.86
C PHE A 10 -19.62 10.64 -19.69
N PHE A 11 -18.34 10.75 -20.03
CA PHE A 11 -17.32 9.89 -19.44
C PHE A 11 -17.17 10.35 -17.99
N PHE A 12 -18.03 9.84 -17.11
CA PHE A 12 -17.78 9.84 -15.67
C PHE A 12 -16.43 9.15 -15.45
N LEU A 13 -15.41 9.96 -15.25
CA LEU A 13 -14.16 9.51 -14.65
C LEU A 13 -14.48 9.13 -13.20
N THR A 14 -14.96 7.91 -13.00
CA THR A 14 -14.88 7.27 -11.68
C THR A 14 -13.40 7.03 -11.43
N SER A 15 -12.75 7.98 -10.76
CA SER A 15 -11.45 7.73 -10.16
C SER A 15 -11.64 6.61 -9.15
N VAL A 16 -11.26 5.39 -9.51
CA VAL A 16 -11.16 4.28 -8.56
C VAL A 16 -10.04 4.65 -7.60
N SER A 17 -10.39 5.30 -6.50
CA SER A 17 -9.49 5.48 -5.36
C SER A 17 -9.29 4.11 -4.74
N PHE A 18 -8.27 3.39 -5.22
CA PHE A 18 -7.77 2.22 -4.51
C PHE A 18 -7.22 2.71 -3.18
N SER A 19 -7.99 2.57 -2.11
CA SER A 19 -7.46 2.61 -0.74
C SER A 19 -6.35 1.58 -0.70
N GLN A 20 -5.10 2.02 -0.72
CA GLN A 20 -4.00 1.13 -0.43
C GLN A 20 -4.03 0.89 1.07
N ASP A 21 -4.44 -0.32 1.45
CA ASP A 21 -4.41 -0.74 2.84
C ASP A 21 -2.94 -0.82 3.26
N ASN A 22 -2.53 0.24 3.95
CA ASN A 22 -1.16 0.42 4.42
C ASN A 22 -1.06 -0.09 5.85
N PHE A 23 0.03 -0.79 6.13
CA PHE A 23 0.41 -1.24 7.44
C PHE A 23 1.56 -0.38 7.94
N LYS A 24 1.49 0.04 9.21
CA LYS A 24 2.58 0.70 9.91
C LYS A 24 3.20 -0.28 10.90
N VAL A 25 4.52 -0.44 10.84
CA VAL A 25 5.26 -1.29 11.78
C VAL A 25 5.28 -0.62 13.15
N ILE A 26 4.91 -1.35 14.20
CA ILE A 26 4.95 -0.88 15.60
C ILE A 26 6.00 -1.60 16.44
N LYS A 27 6.42 -2.80 16.01
CA LYS A 27 7.53 -3.55 16.62
C LYS A 27 8.12 -4.50 15.60
N VAL A 28 9.42 -4.68 15.61
CA VAL A 28 10.13 -5.68 14.79
C VAL A 28 11.16 -6.43 15.65
N ASN A 29 11.29 -7.72 15.42
CA ASN A 29 12.32 -8.58 15.99
C ASN A 29 12.98 -9.38 14.86
N GLY A 30 14.30 -9.29 14.74
CA GLY A 30 15.06 -9.82 13.61
C GLY A 30 15.03 -8.92 12.37
N THR A 31 15.62 -9.40 11.27
CA THR A 31 15.75 -8.65 10.02
C THR A 31 14.70 -9.09 9.00
N ILE A 32 13.86 -8.15 8.57
CA ILE A 32 12.85 -8.34 7.52
C ILE A 32 13.03 -7.20 6.51
N LEU A 33 13.04 -7.49 5.22
CA LEU A 33 13.20 -6.49 4.16
C LEU A 33 11.92 -6.37 3.33
N LEU A 34 11.60 -5.16 2.88
CA LEU A 34 10.70 -4.93 1.74
C LEU A 34 11.44 -5.35 0.47
N LYS A 35 11.01 -6.45 -0.15
CA LYS A 35 11.73 -7.08 -1.27
C LYS A 35 11.84 -6.16 -2.49
N THR A 36 10.81 -5.37 -2.76
CA THR A 36 10.72 -4.41 -3.87
C THR A 36 11.76 -3.31 -3.77
N LYS A 37 12.00 -2.80 -2.56
CA LYS A 37 12.86 -1.64 -2.30
C LYS A 37 14.22 -2.03 -1.71
N ASN A 38 14.37 -3.28 -1.29
CA ASN A 38 15.52 -3.80 -0.54
C ASN A 38 15.83 -2.94 0.72
N ILE A 39 14.78 -2.44 1.38
CA ILE A 39 14.87 -1.63 2.60
C ILE A 39 14.44 -2.48 3.78
N SER A 40 15.10 -2.33 4.93
CA SER A 40 14.71 -3.01 6.17
C SER A 40 13.40 -2.46 6.74
N LEU A 41 12.54 -3.35 7.23
CA LEU A 41 11.41 -2.95 8.07
C LEU A 41 11.96 -2.47 9.41
N GLU A 42 11.59 -1.26 9.77
CA GLU A 42 11.90 -0.63 11.05
C GLU A 42 10.58 -0.17 11.69
N THR A 43 10.62 0.15 12.99
CA THR A 43 9.45 0.72 13.64
C THR A 43 9.09 2.05 12.99
N GLY A 44 7.84 2.19 12.57
CA GLY A 44 7.34 3.35 11.83
C GLY A 44 7.38 3.19 10.31
N THR A 45 8.06 2.19 9.75
CA THR A 45 7.99 1.87 8.32
C THR A 45 6.53 1.64 7.91
N VAL A 46 6.13 2.24 6.79
CA VAL A 46 4.81 2.07 6.20
C VAL A 46 4.95 1.32 4.88
N PHE A 47 4.15 0.28 4.71
CA PHE A 47 4.14 -0.53 3.49
C PHE A 47 2.72 -0.99 3.16
N SER A 48 2.45 -1.23 1.88
CA SER A 48 1.13 -1.71 1.44
C SER A 48 0.99 -3.22 1.67
N GLU A 49 -0.24 -3.72 1.81
CA GLU A 49 -0.53 -5.17 1.89
C GLU A 49 0.07 -5.99 0.73
N LYS A 50 0.26 -5.35 -0.44
CA LYS A 50 0.77 -6.00 -1.65
C LYS A 50 2.30 -6.08 -1.72
N GLU A 51 3.01 -5.51 -0.75
CA GLU A 51 4.48 -5.57 -0.73
C GLU A 51 4.96 -6.93 -0.21
N ASP A 52 5.88 -7.55 -0.96
CA ASP A 52 6.56 -8.76 -0.56
C ASP A 52 7.56 -8.49 0.59
N LEU A 53 7.48 -9.29 1.64
CA LEU A 53 8.41 -9.27 2.77
C LEU A 53 9.43 -10.41 2.66
N LEU A 54 10.70 -10.11 2.93
CA LEU A 54 11.79 -11.07 2.93
C LEU A 54 12.39 -11.20 4.33
N PHE A 55 12.17 -12.33 4.96
CA PHE A 55 12.66 -12.65 6.31
C PHE A 55 14.09 -13.18 6.22
N ARG A 56 15.05 -12.46 6.84
CA ARG A 56 16.49 -12.77 6.78
C ARG A 56 17.02 -13.41 8.07
N SER A 57 16.35 -13.19 9.20
CA SER A 57 16.69 -13.84 10.47
C SER A 57 15.76 -15.00 10.76
N GLU A 58 16.29 -16.02 11.45
CA GLU A 58 15.46 -17.08 12.01
C GLU A 58 14.47 -16.49 13.03
N ASN A 59 13.21 -16.94 12.98
CA ASN A 59 12.11 -16.47 13.84
C ASN A 59 11.84 -14.96 13.76
N ALA A 60 12.18 -14.30 12.64
CA ALA A 60 11.88 -12.89 12.46
C ALA A 60 10.37 -12.62 12.51
N THR A 61 9.98 -11.62 13.28
CA THR A 61 8.57 -11.24 13.53
C THR A 61 8.40 -9.73 13.49
N ALA A 62 7.25 -9.28 13.00
CA ALA A 62 6.86 -7.88 13.07
C ALA A 62 5.40 -7.78 13.53
N ALA A 63 5.14 -6.83 14.42
CA ALA A 63 3.80 -6.38 14.72
C ALA A 63 3.52 -5.12 13.89
N VAL A 64 2.37 -5.11 13.23
CA VAL A 64 1.93 -4.03 12.36
C VAL A 64 0.49 -3.64 12.70
N ILE A 65 0.13 -2.40 12.42
CA ILE A 65 -1.22 -1.88 12.60
C ILE A 65 -1.70 -1.26 11.29
N ASN A 66 -2.99 -1.43 10.98
CA ASN A 66 -3.64 -0.77 9.86
C ASN A 66 -4.79 0.09 10.42
N SER A 67 -4.86 1.35 10.01
CA SER A 67 -5.83 2.29 10.57
C SER A 67 -7.30 1.93 10.29
N GLN A 68 -7.55 1.08 9.29
CA GLN A 68 -8.89 0.64 8.89
C GLN A 68 -9.28 -0.70 9.54
N ARG A 69 -8.31 -1.54 9.88
CA ARG A 69 -8.54 -2.92 10.37
C ARG A 69 -8.29 -3.07 11.88
N GLY A 70 -7.62 -2.10 12.50
CA GLY A 70 -7.10 -2.21 13.87
C GLY A 70 -5.80 -2.99 13.93
#